data_AF-A0A6I9PBL3-F1
#
_entry.id   AF-A0A6I9PBL3-F1
#
_cell.length_a   1.000
_cell.length_b   1.000
_cell.length_c   1.000
_cell.angle_alpha   90.00
_cell.angle_beta   90.00
_cell.angle_gamma   90.00
#
_symmetry.space_group_name_H-M   'P 1'
#
loop_
_entity.id
_entity.type
_entity.pdbx_description
1 polymer ?
#
loop_
_entity_poly.entity_id
_entity_poly.type
_entity_poly.pdbx_seq_one_letter_code
_entity_poly.pdbx_strand_id
1 'polypeptide(L)'
;MASPVLVTPESNSKDKSSRHYLVVWINNLLKTQFKDVRQMGSGACHCQMMDLVVPGSVDMTQVKFDVQSDDDCMHNFGLLCKAFDKSSITK
;
A
#
# COMPACT_ATOMS: atom_id res chain seq x y z
N MET A 1 -14.16 -25.53 4.25
CA MET A 1 -13.38 -24.32 4.56
C MET A 1 -12.59 -23.97 3.31
N ALA A 2 -13.07 -23.04 2.48
CA ALA A 2 -12.42 -22.69 1.22
C ALA A 2 -11.28 -21.70 1.50
N SER A 3 -10.04 -22.12 1.30
CA SER A 3 -8.89 -21.22 1.31
C SER A 3 -9.03 -20.22 0.16
N PRO A 4 -8.92 -18.90 0.41
CA PRO A 4 -8.95 -17.93 -0.67
C PRO A 4 -7.74 -18.17 -1.58
N VAL A 5 -8.02 -18.51 -2.84
CA VAL A 5 -7.00 -18.60 -3.88
C VAL A 5 -6.40 -17.20 -4.04
N LEU A 6 -5.17 -17.02 -3.56
CA LEU A 6 -4.38 -15.82 -3.85
C LEU A 6 -4.07 -15.85 -5.35
N VAL A 7 -4.81 -15.06 -6.13
CA VAL A 7 -4.54 -14.83 -7.54
C VAL A 7 -3.24 -14.02 -7.62
N THR A 8 -2.10 -14.69 -7.73
CA THR A 8 -0.85 -14.04 -8.11
C THR A 8 -0.96 -13.61 -9.58
N PRO A 9 -0.78 -12.32 -9.92
CA PRO A 9 -0.78 -11.90 -11.31
C PRO A 9 0.39 -12.60 -12.02
N GLU A 10 0.07 -13.48 -12.97
CA GLU A 10 1.08 -14.20 -13.72
C GLU A 10 1.92 -13.23 -14.55
N SER A 11 3.24 -13.40 -14.44
CA SER A 11 4.25 -12.36 -14.62
C SER A 11 4.56 -11.96 -16.06
N ASN A 12 3.57 -11.84 -16.96
CA ASN A 12 3.87 -11.47 -18.35
C ASN A 12 2.77 -10.67 -19.05
N SER A 13 2.64 -9.38 -18.70
CA SER A 13 2.28 -8.37 -19.69
C SER A 13 2.80 -7.00 -19.25
N LYS A 14 3.57 -6.33 -20.12
CA LYS A 14 3.96 -4.92 -19.97
C LYS A 14 2.76 -4.01 -20.28
N ASP A 15 1.60 -4.36 -19.74
CA ASP A 15 0.34 -3.74 -20.07
C ASP A 15 0.17 -2.45 -19.28
N LYS A 16 0.24 -1.30 -19.96
CA LYS A 16 0.08 0.02 -19.34
C LYS A 16 -1.32 0.20 -18.72
N SER A 17 -2.33 -0.53 -19.21
CA SER A 17 -3.70 -0.49 -18.70
C SER A 17 -3.76 -1.00 -17.27
N SER A 18 -3.02 -2.08 -16.93
CA SER A 18 -2.99 -2.64 -15.58
C SER A 18 -2.49 -1.64 -14.52
N ARG A 19 -1.42 -0.88 -14.83
CA ARG A 19 -0.89 0.15 -13.93
C ARG A 19 -1.82 1.34 -13.78
N HIS A 20 -2.46 1.76 -14.86
CA HIS A 20 -3.43 2.85 -14.82
C HIS A 20 -4.65 2.45 -14.00
N TYR A 21 -5.16 1.23 -14.20
CA TYR A 21 -6.25 0.67 -13.42
C TYR A 21 -5.92 0.65 -11.92
N LEU A 22 -4.72 0.20 -11.54
CA LEU A 22 -4.26 0.21 -10.15
C LEU A 22 -4.29 1.62 -9.54
N VAL A 23 -3.79 2.63 -10.27
CA VAL A 23 -3.79 4.02 -9.83
C VAL A 23 -5.21 4.53 -9.62
N VAL A 24 -6.10 4.27 -10.57
CA VAL A 24 -7.52 4.65 -10.47
C VAL A 24 -8.19 3.97 -9.27
N TRP A 25 -7.94 2.67 -9.07
CA TRP A 25 -8.50 1.92 -7.97
C TRP A 25 -8.05 2.48 -6.61
N ILE A 26 -6.75 2.73 -6.43
CA ILE A 26 -6.22 3.29 -5.16
C ILE A 26 -6.75 4.70 -4.93
N ASN A 27 -6.81 5.55 -5.96
CA ASN A 27 -7.39 6.89 -5.85
C ASN A 27 -8.85 6.85 -5.42
N ASN A 28 -9.64 5.91 -5.96
CA ASN A 28 -11.03 5.76 -5.58
C ASN A 28 -11.20 5.24 -4.14
N LEU A 29 -10.33 4.32 -3.71
CA LEU A 29 -10.35 3.71 -2.38
C LEU A 29 -9.93 4.70 -1.29
N LEU A 30 -8.76 5.33 -1.46
CA LEU A 30 -8.12 6.17 -0.43
C LEU A 30 -8.42 7.67 -0.60
N LYS A 31 -9.19 8.04 -1.62
CA LYS A 31 -9.46 9.43 -2.01
C LYS A 31 -8.19 10.23 -2.28
N THR A 32 -7.22 9.60 -2.95
CA THR A 32 -5.94 10.20 -3.36
C THR A 32 -5.98 10.69 -4.80
N GLN A 33 -4.92 11.40 -5.21
CA GLN A 33 -4.76 11.97 -6.55
C GLN A 33 -3.43 11.50 -7.20
N PHE A 34 -3.11 10.21 -7.07
CA PHE A 34 -1.93 9.66 -7.71
C PHE A 34 -2.06 9.71 -9.23
N LYS A 35 -0.97 10.08 -9.90
CA LYS A 35 -0.85 10.13 -11.36
C LYS A 35 -0.05 8.95 -11.90
N ASP A 36 0.79 8.35 -11.07
CA ASP A 36 1.72 7.29 -11.45
C ASP A 36 1.84 6.28 -10.30
N VAL A 37 1.94 5.00 -10.63
CA VAL A 37 2.16 3.91 -9.67
C VAL A 37 3.42 4.13 -8.81
N ARG A 38 4.43 4.82 -9.34
CA ARG A 38 5.66 5.16 -8.59
C ARG A 38 5.41 6.00 -7.35
N GLN A 39 4.34 6.80 -7.32
CA GLN A 39 3.99 7.60 -6.14
C GLN A 39 3.54 6.74 -4.94
N MET A 40 3.13 5.49 -5.20
CA MET A 40 2.86 4.50 -4.15
C MET A 40 4.13 4.05 -3.43
N GLY A 41 5.30 4.28 -4.03
CA GLY A 41 6.61 4.04 -3.40
C GLY A 41 6.88 4.88 -2.15
N SER A 42 6.04 5.89 -1.86
CA SER A 42 6.06 6.64 -0.60
C SER A 42 5.72 5.79 0.64
N GLY A 43 5.04 4.64 0.47
CA GLY A 43 4.60 3.79 1.58
C GLY A 43 3.35 4.29 2.31
N ALA A 44 2.94 5.55 2.14
CA ALA A 44 1.81 6.14 2.85
C ALA A 44 0.47 5.48 2.48
N CYS A 45 0.24 5.20 1.19
CA CYS A 45 -0.99 4.51 0.75
C CYS A 45 -1.08 3.09 1.30
N HIS A 46 0.05 2.41 1.48
CA HIS A 46 0.08 1.06 2.07
C HIS A 46 -0.25 1.10 3.56
N CYS A 47 0.24 2.11 4.28
CA CYS A 47 -0.14 2.35 5.67
C CYS A 47 -1.65 2.58 5.81
N GLN A 48 -2.24 3.41 4.95
CA GLN A 48 -3.70 3.64 4.93
C GLN A 48 -4.48 2.35 4.62
N MET A 49 -4.04 1.56 3.63
CA MET A 49 -4.68 0.30 3.31
C MET A 49 -4.63 -0.68 4.49
N MET A 50 -3.52 -0.73 5.21
CA MET A 50 -3.38 -1.58 6.38
C MET A 50 -4.33 -1.16 7.50
N ASP A 51 -4.48 0.13 7.75
CA ASP A 51 -5.44 0.66 8.72
C ASP A 51 -6.91 0.40 8.30
N LEU A 52 -7.22 0.37 7.01
CA LEU A 52 -8.55 -0.03 6.52
C LEU A 52 -8.85 -1.51 6.74
N VAL A 53 -7.86 -2.40 6.61
CA VAL A 53 -8.03 -3.84 6.80
C VAL A 53 -8.05 -4.21 8.28
N VAL A 54 -7.16 -3.59 9.07
CA VAL A 54 -7.05 -3.78 10.51
C VAL A 54 -7.03 -2.40 11.18
N PRO A 55 -8.21 -1.86 11.57
CA PRO A 55 -8.30 -0.54 12.18
C PRO A 55 -7.41 -0.39 13.42
N GLY A 56 -6.61 0.67 13.46
CA GLY A 56 -5.66 0.96 14.53
C GLY A 56 -4.35 0.16 14.47
N SER A 57 -4.10 -0.58 13.38
CA SER A 57 -2.85 -1.34 13.20
C SER A 57 -1.65 -0.44 12.91
N VAL A 58 -1.88 0.70 12.25
CA VAL A 58 -0.87 1.71 11.95
C VAL A 58 -1.20 3.00 12.69
N ASP A 59 -0.19 3.60 13.32
CA ASP A 59 -0.33 4.96 13.85
C ASP A 59 -0.28 5.97 12.70
N MET A 60 -1.46 6.34 12.20
CA MET A 60 -1.61 7.26 11.07
C MET A 60 -1.07 8.67 11.35
N THR A 61 -0.87 9.05 12.63
CA THR A 61 -0.26 10.35 12.97
C THR A 61 1.24 10.39 12.68
N GLN A 62 1.88 9.22 12.62
CA GLN A 62 3.30 9.08 12.31
C GLN A 62 3.56 8.91 10.81
N VAL A 63 2.53 8.63 10.01
CA VAL A 63 2.67 8.42 8.57
C VAL A 63 3.00 9.74 7.88
N LYS A 64 4.08 9.75 7.11
CA LYS A 64 4.51 10.92 6.33
C LYS A 64 3.84 10.91 4.97
N PHE A 65 2.84 11.77 4.79
CA PHE A 65 2.10 11.89 3.52
C PHE A 65 2.82 12.75 2.49
N ASP A 66 3.59 13.74 2.92
CA ASP A 66 4.45 14.56 2.08
C ASP A 66 5.89 14.04 2.15
N VAL A 67 6.17 13.00 1.38
CA VAL A 67 7.48 12.33 1.33
C VAL A 67 8.43 13.17 0.47
N GLN A 68 9.55 13.60 1.06
CA GLN A 68 10.57 14.41 0.37
C GLN A 68 11.90 13.64 0.18
N SER A 69 12.12 12.58 0.95
CA SER A 69 13.35 11.78 0.90
C SER A 69 13.10 10.28 0.98
N ASP A 70 14.12 9.49 0.66
CA ASP A 70 14.09 8.04 0.81
C ASP A 70 13.94 7.61 2.29
N ASP A 71 14.44 8.42 3.23
CA ASP A 71 14.26 8.17 4.66
C ASP A 71 12.79 8.26 5.08
N ASP A 72 12.00 9.13 4.44
CA ASP A 72 10.56 9.23 4.68
C ASP A 72 9.84 7.98 4.16
N CYS A 73 10.25 7.46 2.99
CA CYS A 73 9.76 6.18 2.48
C CYS A 73 10.09 5.04 3.45
N MET A 74 11.35 4.94 3.89
CA MET A 74 11.80 3.91 4.84
C MET A 74 11.02 3.98 6.15
N HIS A 75 10.76 5.18 6.67
CA HIS A 75 9.94 5.38 7.86
C HIS A 75 8.52 4.82 7.69
N ASN A 76 7.85 5.17 6.59
CA ASN A 76 6.50 4.67 6.30
C ASN A 76 6.48 3.14 6.13
N PHE A 77 7.44 2.56 5.40
CA PHE A 77 7.54 1.10 5.28
C PHE A 77 7.87 0.43 6.63
N GLY A 78 8.66 1.08 7.49
CA GLY A 78 8.91 0.61 8.84
C GLY A 78 7.65 0.55 9.70
N LEU A 79 6.76 1.54 9.59
CA LEU A 79 5.44 1.51 10.24
C LEU A 79 4.57 0.37 9.70
N LEU A 80 4.56 0.17 8.38
CA LEU A 80 3.81 -0.90 7.74
C LEU A 80 4.28 -2.29 8.19
N CYS A 81 5.59 -2.55 8.21
CA CYS A 81 6.14 -3.82 8.69
C CYS A 81 5.74 -4.10 10.14
N LYS A 82 5.84 -3.10 11.03
CA LYS A 82 5.38 -3.23 12.42
C LYS A 82 3.89 -3.57 12.52
N ALA A 83 3.06 -3.02 11.64
CA ALA A 83 1.64 -3.34 11.60
C ALA A 83 1.37 -4.78 11.12
N PHE A 84 2.13 -5.27 10.14
CA PHE A 84 2.07 -6.67 9.72
C PHE A 84 2.48 -7.62 10.84
N ASP A 85 3.59 -7.35 11.52
CA ASP A 85 4.07 -8.18 12.65
C ASP A 85 3.02 -8.28 13.75
N LYS A 86 2.42 -7.14 14.13
CA LYS A 86 1.34 -7.09 15.14
C LYS A 86 0.10 -7.86 14.70
N SER A 87 -0.20 -7.86 13.41
CA SER A 87 -1.38 -8.51 12.84
C SER A 87 -1.13 -9.97 12.46
N SER A 88 0.07 -10.50 12.72
CA SER A 88 0.51 -11.84 12.29
C SER A 88 0.34 -12.08 10.77
N ILE A 89 0.50 -11.02 9.98
CA ILE A 89 0.43 -11.10 8.52
C ILE A 89 1.82 -11.44 8.00
N THR A 90 2.00 -12.69 7.60
CA THR A 90 3.25 -13.15 6.97
C THR A 90 3.18 -12.92 5.46
N LYS A 91 4.30 -12.45 4.90
CA LYS A 91 4.47 -12.20 3.46
C LYS A 91 4.53 -13.48 2.64
#